data_AF-A0A2U0SE47-F1
#
_entry.id   AF-A0A2U0SE47-F1
#
_cell.length_a   1.000
_cell.length_b   1.000
_cell.length_c   1.000
_cell.angle_alpha   90.00
_cell.angle_beta   90.00
_cell.angle_gamma   90.00
#
_symmetry.space_group_name_H-M   'P 1'
#
loop_
_entity.id
_entity.type
_entity.pdbx_description
1 polymer ?
#
loop_
_entity_poly.entity_id
_entity_poly.type
_entity_poly.pdbx_seq_one_letter_code
_entity_poly.pdbx_strand_id
1 'polypeptide(L)'
;MDRGMILRTLVAMAGLAGMLGGCGVYREATTPRIDTSVGWRPIATDADRERLRKWRDAWEEALPLAKAANPAVIAGDPTLFDPDRALGDAMPPAGSYRCRTYKLGGAGTAVSPLTIGDWQPCTLTQVGEVLHFRVSGGVQRAEGNIFPETRARVIFIGTLEIGDESAPLRYGIDNARDLLGYGEQIEARRWRFVMPYPRFESKLDVVEMVPTGI
;
A
#
# COMPACT_ATOMS: atom_id res chain seq x y z
N MET A 1 -81.98 -20.96 -30.97
CA MET A 1 -81.64 -19.59 -30.53
C MET A 1 -80.27 -19.67 -29.89
N ASP A 2 -79.23 -19.76 -30.73
CA ASP A 2 -78.41 -18.62 -31.19
C ASP A 2 -77.48 -18.14 -30.07
N ARG A 3 -76.19 -18.52 -30.06
CA ARG A 3 -75.06 -18.16 -30.96
C ARG A 3 -74.20 -17.11 -30.27
N GLY A 4 -72.90 -17.38 -30.17
CA GLY A 4 -71.88 -16.33 -30.14
C GLY A 4 -71.10 -16.20 -28.84
N MET A 5 -70.28 -17.22 -28.57
CA MET A 5 -69.19 -17.16 -27.60
C MET A 5 -68.14 -16.13 -28.03
N ILE A 6 -67.80 -15.29 -27.07
CA ILE A 6 -66.79 -14.24 -26.99
C ILE A 6 -65.46 -14.64 -27.67
N LEU A 7 -64.92 -13.80 -28.56
CA LEU A 7 -63.53 -13.90 -29.00
C LEU A 7 -62.92 -12.55 -29.37
N ARG A 8 -61.71 -12.34 -28.83
CA ARG A 8 -60.59 -11.46 -29.26
C ARG A 8 -60.57 -10.03 -28.75
N THR A 9 -59.73 -9.80 -27.73
CA THR A 9 -58.55 -8.94 -27.93
C THR A 9 -57.41 -9.38 -27.00
N LEU A 10 -56.32 -9.86 -27.60
CA LEU A 10 -55.02 -10.07 -26.95
C LEU A 10 -54.31 -8.72 -26.84
N VAL A 11 -53.86 -8.32 -25.65
CA VAL A 11 -52.75 -7.38 -25.48
C VAL A 11 -51.79 -7.95 -24.45
N ALA A 12 -50.53 -8.01 -24.86
CA ALA A 12 -49.44 -8.76 -24.28
C ALA A 12 -48.99 -8.22 -22.91
N MET A 13 -48.77 -9.14 -21.96
CA MET A 13 -47.86 -8.90 -20.85
C MET A 13 -46.43 -9.04 -21.37
N ALA A 14 -45.70 -7.93 -21.47
CA ALA A 14 -44.28 -7.92 -21.75
C ALA A 14 -43.55 -7.06 -20.71
N GLY A 15 -42.88 -7.75 -19.79
CA GLY A 15 -41.54 -7.42 -19.28
C GLY A 15 -41.36 -6.11 -18.51
N LEU A 16 -41.41 -6.18 -17.18
CA LEU A 16 -40.63 -5.30 -16.31
C LEU A 16 -39.88 -6.13 -15.26
N ALA A 17 -38.88 -6.87 -15.71
CA ALA A 17 -37.93 -7.57 -14.84
C ALA A 17 -36.51 -7.26 -15.33
N GLY A 18 -35.92 -6.18 -14.83
CA GLY A 18 -34.56 -5.80 -15.24
C GLY A 18 -34.08 -4.45 -14.72
N MET A 19 -34.18 -4.18 -13.41
CA MET A 19 -33.56 -2.99 -12.80
C MET A 19 -32.89 -3.29 -11.45
N LEU A 20 -32.14 -4.38 -11.33
CA LEU A 20 -31.39 -4.72 -10.10
C LEU A 20 -29.86 -4.65 -10.25
N GLY A 21 -29.32 -4.23 -11.40
CA GLY A 21 -27.86 -4.17 -11.63
C GLY A 21 -27.13 -2.98 -11.01
N GLY A 22 -27.83 -1.93 -10.57
CA GLY A 22 -27.19 -0.69 -10.12
C GLY A 22 -26.46 -0.81 -8.77
N CYS A 23 -27.05 -1.50 -7.80
CA CYS A 23 -26.51 -1.51 -6.42
C CYS A 23 -25.17 -2.25 -6.27
N GLY A 24 -24.82 -3.16 -7.19
CA GLY A 24 -23.56 -3.91 -7.13
C GLY A 24 -22.35 -3.03 -7.45
N VAL A 25 -22.43 -2.25 -8.54
CA VAL A 25 -21.34 -1.38 -9.01
C VAL A 25 -21.01 -0.28 -7.99
N TYR A 26 -22.02 0.30 -7.35
CA TYR A 26 -21.81 1.32 -6.30
C TYR A 26 -21.24 0.74 -5.00
N ARG A 27 -21.58 -0.51 -4.62
CA ARG A 27 -21.02 -1.18 -3.43
C ARG A 27 -19.57 -1.60 -3.62
N GLU A 28 -19.21 -2.05 -4.81
CA GLU A 28 -17.82 -2.38 -5.13
C GLU A 28 -16.95 -1.12 -5.14
N ALA A 29 -17.44 -0.01 -5.71
CA ALA A 29 -16.75 1.28 -5.71
C ALA A 29 -16.51 1.85 -4.28
N THR A 30 -17.33 1.48 -3.30
CA THR A 30 -17.26 1.99 -1.91
C THR A 30 -16.63 1.03 -0.90
N THR A 31 -16.18 -0.16 -1.34
CA THR A 31 -15.52 -1.11 -0.44
C THR A 31 -14.15 -0.58 -0.03
N PRO A 32 -13.82 -0.46 1.27
CA PRO A 32 -12.57 0.13 1.73
C PRO A 32 -11.33 -0.75 1.47
N ARG A 33 -11.51 -1.95 0.91
CA ARG A 33 -10.45 -2.94 0.69
C ARG A 33 -10.27 -3.26 -0.79
N ILE A 34 -9.03 -3.49 -1.19
CA ILE A 34 -8.67 -4.05 -2.49
C ILE A 34 -9.03 -5.54 -2.55
N ASP A 35 -9.25 -6.08 -3.74
CA ASP A 35 -9.38 -7.52 -3.94
C ASP A 35 -8.00 -8.18 -3.77
N THR A 36 -7.79 -8.87 -2.66
CA THR A 36 -6.53 -9.57 -2.35
C THR A 36 -6.49 -11.01 -2.86
N SER A 37 -7.54 -11.46 -3.56
CA SER A 37 -7.55 -12.79 -4.19
C SER A 37 -6.75 -12.84 -5.50
N VAL A 38 -6.45 -11.68 -6.08
CA VAL A 38 -5.57 -11.52 -7.23
C VAL A 38 -4.16 -11.09 -6.79
N GLY A 39 -3.17 -11.30 -7.66
CA GLY A 39 -1.83 -10.76 -7.43
C GLY A 39 -1.83 -9.23 -7.39
N TRP A 40 -0.71 -8.63 -7.00
CA TRP A 40 -0.61 -7.17 -6.83
C TRP A 40 -0.67 -6.40 -8.16
N ARG A 41 -0.26 -7.01 -9.29
CA ARG A 41 -0.09 -6.33 -10.59
C ARG A 41 -1.38 -5.73 -11.17
N PRO A 42 -2.52 -6.44 -11.16
CA PRO A 42 -3.81 -5.86 -11.58
C PRO A 42 -4.33 -4.78 -10.64
N ILE A 43 -3.87 -4.73 -9.40
CA ILE A 43 -4.31 -3.75 -8.38
C ILE A 43 -3.53 -2.44 -8.53
N ALA A 44 -2.21 -2.52 -8.70
CA ALA A 44 -1.34 -1.35 -8.72
C ALA A 44 -1.64 -0.44 -9.91
N THR A 45 -1.70 0.88 -9.69
CA THR A 45 -1.91 1.88 -10.75
C THR A 45 -0.70 1.96 -11.68
N ASP A 46 -0.90 2.38 -12.93
CA ASP A 46 0.18 2.53 -13.91
C ASP A 46 1.29 3.47 -13.44
N ALA A 47 0.91 4.57 -12.80
CA ALA A 47 1.83 5.55 -12.23
C ALA A 47 2.68 4.91 -11.13
N ASP A 48 2.10 4.06 -10.30
CA ASP A 48 2.82 3.43 -9.20
C ASP A 48 3.74 2.34 -9.70
N ARG A 49 3.29 1.51 -10.65
CA ARG A 49 4.17 0.51 -11.30
C ARG A 49 5.40 1.18 -11.92
N GLU A 50 5.26 2.39 -12.47
CA GLU A 50 6.39 3.17 -12.97
C GLU A 50 7.33 3.64 -11.85
N ARG A 51 6.80 4.15 -10.74
CA ARG A 51 7.62 4.51 -9.56
C ARG A 51 8.37 3.32 -9.01
N LEU A 52 7.72 2.16 -8.91
CA LEU A 52 8.32 0.92 -8.43
C LEU A 52 9.43 0.42 -9.37
N ARG A 53 9.29 0.56 -10.69
CA ARG A 53 10.38 0.23 -11.62
C ARG A 53 11.64 1.07 -11.39
N LYS A 54 11.48 2.32 -10.97
CA LYS A 54 12.55 3.29 -10.68
C LYS A 54 13.07 3.22 -9.26
N TRP A 55 12.86 2.11 -8.56
CA TRP A 55 13.24 2.00 -7.16
C TRP A 55 14.75 2.22 -6.92
N ARG A 56 15.60 1.81 -7.87
CA ARG A 56 17.06 1.97 -7.77
C ARG A 56 17.46 3.43 -7.95
N ASP A 57 16.89 4.10 -8.95
CA ASP A 57 17.04 5.56 -9.15
C ASP A 57 16.66 6.34 -7.88
N ALA A 58 15.58 5.94 -7.20
CA ALA A 58 15.16 6.59 -5.96
C ALA A 58 16.22 6.48 -4.84
N TRP A 59 16.90 5.33 -4.70
CA TRP A 59 18.03 5.19 -3.78
C TRP A 59 19.23 6.04 -4.18
N GLU A 60 19.60 6.01 -5.47
CA GLU A 60 20.74 6.75 -6.01
C GLU A 60 20.56 8.27 -5.87
N GLU A 61 19.34 8.77 -6.00
CA GLU A 61 19.03 10.18 -5.79
C GLU A 61 18.91 10.56 -4.30
N ALA A 62 18.26 9.73 -3.48
CA ALA A 62 17.88 10.10 -2.12
C ALA A 62 18.97 9.87 -1.08
N LEU A 63 19.70 8.74 -1.17
CA LEU A 63 20.68 8.35 -0.16
C LEU A 63 21.87 9.32 -0.06
N PRO A 64 22.45 9.84 -1.17
CA PRO A 64 23.52 10.82 -1.08
C PRO A 64 23.09 12.11 -0.39
N LEU A 65 21.86 12.57 -0.64
CA LEU A 65 21.30 13.78 -0.01
C LEU A 65 21.12 13.58 1.50
N ALA A 66 20.58 12.43 1.92
CA ALA A 66 20.45 12.10 3.33
C ALA A 66 21.81 11.93 4.02
N LYS A 67 22.78 11.31 3.35
CA LYS A 67 24.16 11.15 3.84
C LYS A 67 24.88 12.49 4.00
N ALA A 68 24.67 13.44 3.07
CA ALA A 68 25.21 14.78 3.18
C ALA A 68 24.59 15.56 4.35
N ALA A 69 23.30 15.37 4.62
CA ALA A 69 22.61 16.03 5.72
C ALA A 69 22.99 15.46 7.10
N ASN A 70 23.10 14.14 7.23
CA ASN A 70 23.51 13.49 8.47
C ASN A 70 24.27 12.18 8.22
N PRO A 71 25.61 12.23 8.05
CA PRO A 71 26.39 11.04 7.75
C PRO A 71 26.42 10.05 8.91
N ALA A 72 26.31 10.51 10.16
CA ALA A 72 26.32 9.65 11.33
C ALA A 72 25.09 8.74 11.41
N VAL A 73 23.91 9.23 11.05
CA VAL A 73 22.69 8.41 11.00
C VAL A 73 22.81 7.32 9.93
N ILE A 74 23.25 7.68 8.72
CA ILE A 74 23.37 6.72 7.62
C ILE A 74 24.47 5.69 7.89
N ALA A 75 25.63 6.11 8.38
CA ALA A 75 26.74 5.21 8.70
C ALA A 75 26.47 4.35 9.96
N GLY A 76 25.60 4.80 10.85
CA GLY A 76 25.22 4.05 12.07
C GLY A 76 24.38 2.81 11.79
N ASP A 77 23.81 2.69 10.58
CA ASP A 77 22.95 1.56 10.22
C ASP A 77 23.12 1.15 8.74
N PRO A 78 24.31 0.63 8.38
CA PRO A 78 24.60 0.27 7.00
C PRO A 78 23.66 -0.82 6.48
N THR A 79 23.13 -1.68 7.35
CA THR A 79 22.17 -2.73 6.98
C THR A 79 20.83 -2.14 6.52
N LEU A 80 20.33 -1.11 7.20
CA LEU A 80 19.07 -0.46 6.82
C LEU A 80 19.21 0.36 5.53
N PHE A 81 20.35 1.02 5.33
CA PHE A 81 20.57 1.94 4.22
C PHE A 81 21.36 1.35 3.03
N ASP A 82 21.59 0.03 3.00
CA ASP A 82 22.19 -0.68 1.87
C ASP A 82 21.12 -1.14 0.86
N PRO A 83 21.02 -0.52 -0.34
CA PRO A 83 20.01 -0.85 -1.34
C PRO A 83 20.11 -2.28 -1.90
N ASP A 84 21.24 -2.96 -1.74
CA ASP A 84 21.47 -4.31 -2.24
C ASP A 84 21.32 -5.39 -1.14
N ARG A 85 20.97 -4.99 0.10
CA ARG A 85 20.72 -5.90 1.22
C ARG A 85 19.33 -6.54 1.13
N ALA A 86 19.29 -7.84 0.85
CA ALA A 86 18.08 -8.65 0.94
C ALA A 86 18.38 -10.10 1.36
N LEU A 87 17.58 -10.65 2.27
CA LEU A 87 17.60 -12.06 2.67
C LEU A 87 16.48 -12.86 1.99
N GLY A 88 16.53 -14.18 2.09
CA GLY A 88 15.67 -15.09 1.34
C GLY A 88 14.23 -15.27 1.83
N ASP A 89 13.87 -14.70 2.98
CA ASP A 89 12.54 -14.86 3.61
C ASP A 89 11.87 -13.49 3.82
N ALA A 90 11.46 -12.86 2.72
CA ALA A 90 10.96 -11.49 2.75
C ALA A 90 9.57 -11.33 3.38
N MET A 91 8.74 -12.38 3.37
CA MET A 91 7.41 -12.31 3.99
C MET A 91 7.55 -12.33 5.52
N PRO A 92 7.25 -11.23 6.23
CA PRO A 92 7.28 -11.22 7.68
C PRO A 92 6.17 -12.11 8.26
N PRO A 93 6.36 -12.71 9.45
CA PRO A 93 5.26 -13.39 10.14
C PRO A 93 4.17 -12.41 10.56
N ALA A 94 2.91 -12.86 10.62
CA ALA A 94 1.84 -12.08 11.23
C ALA A 94 2.14 -11.80 12.72
N GLY A 95 1.70 -10.65 13.23
CA GLY A 95 1.92 -10.26 14.63
C GLY A 95 2.10 -8.76 14.83
N SER A 96 2.57 -8.41 16.02
CA SER A 96 2.81 -7.03 16.44
C SER A 96 4.27 -6.61 16.23
N TYR A 97 4.42 -5.39 15.75
CA TYR A 97 5.68 -4.78 15.37
C TYR A 97 5.75 -3.34 15.86
N ARG A 98 6.98 -2.83 15.90
CA ARG A 98 7.25 -1.39 15.91
C ARG A 98 7.82 -1.04 14.55
N CYS A 99 7.39 0.09 14.00
CA CYS A 99 7.92 0.64 12.77
C CYS A 99 8.33 2.09 12.93
N ARG A 100 9.27 2.56 12.10
CA ARG A 100 9.56 3.98 11.92
C ARG A 100 9.94 4.26 10.48
N THR A 101 9.67 5.48 10.03
CA THR A 101 9.93 5.90 8.65
C THR A 101 11.13 6.84 8.60
N TYR A 102 12.03 6.60 7.66
CA TYR A 102 13.08 7.50 7.24
C TYR A 102 12.71 8.07 5.88
N LYS A 103 12.52 9.38 5.82
CA LYS A 103 12.28 10.10 4.58
C LYS A 103 13.60 10.61 4.06
N LEU A 104 14.04 10.12 2.91
CA LEU A 104 15.33 10.45 2.30
C LEU A 104 15.14 11.33 1.07
N GLY A 105 16.02 12.31 0.91
CA GLY A 105 16.08 13.17 -0.26
C GLY A 105 14.82 14.02 -0.43
N GLY A 106 14.60 14.97 0.49
CA GLY A 106 13.49 15.93 0.46
C GLY A 106 13.10 16.40 -0.96
N ALA A 107 11.80 16.42 -1.23
CA ALA A 107 11.24 16.78 -2.53
C ALA A 107 11.32 18.29 -2.77
N GLY A 108 12.52 18.75 -3.15
CA GLY A 108 12.83 20.16 -3.39
C GLY A 108 13.65 20.79 -2.26
N THR A 109 14.06 22.04 -2.46
CA THR A 109 15.03 22.72 -1.57
C THR A 109 14.44 23.16 -0.23
N ALA A 110 13.12 23.16 -0.09
CA ALA A 110 12.41 23.58 1.13
C ALA A 110 12.09 22.40 2.07
N VAL A 111 12.31 21.15 1.65
CA VAL A 111 12.01 19.95 2.44
C VAL A 111 13.31 19.35 2.96
N SER A 112 13.31 18.89 4.22
CA SER A 112 14.50 18.30 4.83
C SER A 112 15.04 17.13 3.97
N PRO A 113 16.35 17.08 3.68
CA PRO A 113 16.96 15.95 2.99
C PRO A 113 16.90 14.63 3.77
N LEU A 114 16.67 14.72 5.09
CA LEU A 114 16.48 13.58 5.97
C LEU A 114 15.45 13.94 7.06
N THR A 115 14.37 13.18 7.13
CA THR A 115 13.43 13.22 8.27
C THR A 115 13.35 11.82 8.87
N ILE A 116 13.40 11.73 10.20
CA ILE A 116 13.33 10.46 10.94
C ILE A 116 12.07 10.51 11.79
N GLY A 117 11.14 9.59 11.53
CA GLY A 117 9.93 9.43 12.33
C GLY A 117 10.21 8.70 13.65
N ASP A 118 9.35 8.96 14.63
CA ASP A 118 9.34 8.20 15.87
C ASP A 118 8.90 6.75 15.63
N TRP A 119 9.24 5.87 16.58
CA TRP A 119 8.70 4.52 16.60
C TRP A 119 7.20 4.55 16.86
N GLN A 120 6.46 3.87 16.00
CA GLN A 120 5.01 3.69 16.10
C GLN A 120 4.67 2.19 16.19
N PRO A 121 3.57 1.82 16.86
CA PRO A 121 3.03 0.48 16.78
C PRO A 121 2.52 0.19 15.36
N CYS A 122 2.79 -1.01 14.86
CA CYS A 122 2.18 -1.52 13.65
C CYS A 122 1.83 -3.00 13.78
N THR A 123 0.86 -3.45 12.99
CA THR A 123 0.31 -4.80 13.06
C THR A 123 0.29 -5.42 11.68
N LEU A 124 0.62 -6.72 11.62
CA LEU A 124 0.46 -7.58 10.46
C LEU A 124 -0.59 -8.65 10.75
N THR A 125 -1.65 -8.67 9.95
CA THR A 125 -2.74 -9.64 10.08
C THR A 125 -2.84 -10.49 8.82
N GLN A 126 -2.86 -11.81 8.97
CA GLN A 126 -3.03 -12.72 7.83
C GLN A 126 -4.41 -12.56 7.18
N VAL A 127 -4.44 -12.40 5.86
CA VAL A 127 -5.67 -12.36 5.04
C VAL A 127 -5.44 -13.23 3.80
N GLY A 128 -5.88 -14.48 3.83
CA GLY A 128 -5.58 -15.42 2.74
C GLY A 128 -4.07 -15.62 2.59
N GLU A 129 -3.52 -15.34 1.41
CA GLU A 129 -2.08 -15.43 1.11
C GLU A 129 -1.31 -14.12 1.32
N VAL A 130 -2.01 -13.03 1.69
CA VAL A 130 -1.41 -11.71 1.92
C VAL A 130 -1.43 -11.34 3.40
N LEU A 131 -0.67 -10.29 3.76
CA LEU A 131 -0.76 -9.66 5.09
C LEU A 131 -1.40 -8.29 4.96
N HIS A 132 -2.35 -7.97 5.83
CA HIS A 132 -2.82 -6.60 6.05
C HIS A 132 -1.88 -5.90 7.03
N PHE A 133 -1.32 -4.77 6.60
CA PHE A 133 -0.41 -3.92 7.38
C PHE A 133 -1.13 -2.64 7.81
N ARG A 134 -0.96 -2.26 9.08
CA ARG A 134 -1.48 -0.99 9.61
C ARG A 134 -0.53 -0.38 10.61
N VAL A 135 -0.22 0.90 10.43
CA VAL A 135 0.42 1.75 11.45
C VAL A 135 -0.66 2.37 12.34
N SER A 136 -0.53 2.26 13.65
CA SER A 136 -1.57 2.71 14.60
C SER A 136 -1.32 4.07 15.23
N GLY A 137 -0.16 4.69 15.03
CA GLY A 137 0.20 5.97 15.65
C GLY A 137 0.92 6.92 14.70
N GLY A 138 1.07 8.17 15.14
CA GLY A 138 1.69 9.24 14.34
C GLY A 138 0.71 9.94 13.40
N VAL A 139 1.23 10.95 12.69
CA VAL A 139 0.43 11.85 11.81
C VAL A 139 0.19 11.25 10.44
N GLN A 140 1.15 10.45 9.95
CA GLN A 140 1.10 9.77 8.65
C GLN A 140 1.07 8.26 8.93
N ARG A 141 -0.10 7.64 8.75
CA ARG A 141 -0.34 6.23 9.07
C ARG A 141 -0.55 5.45 7.78
N ALA A 142 0.45 4.64 7.42
CA ALA A 142 0.33 3.77 6.26
C ALA A 142 -0.56 2.56 6.59
N GLU A 143 -1.50 2.25 5.70
CA GLU A 143 -2.35 1.06 5.78
C GLU A 143 -2.51 0.42 4.39
N GLY A 144 -2.42 -0.90 4.32
CA GLY A 144 -2.44 -1.61 3.04
C GLY A 144 -2.20 -3.10 3.17
N ASN A 145 -1.86 -3.75 2.05
CA ASN A 145 -1.61 -5.18 1.98
C ASN A 145 -0.20 -5.47 1.44
N ILE A 146 0.38 -6.56 1.92
CA ILE A 146 1.69 -7.08 1.53
C ILE A 146 1.48 -8.37 0.75
N PHE A 147 1.88 -8.35 -0.52
CA PHE A 147 1.77 -9.43 -1.47
C PHE A 147 3.12 -10.14 -1.65
N PRO A 148 3.13 -11.47 -1.86
CA PRO A 148 4.34 -12.17 -2.29
C PRO A 148 4.78 -11.70 -3.69
N GLU A 149 6.09 -11.68 -3.95
CA GLU A 149 6.65 -11.40 -5.29
C GLU A 149 7.81 -12.33 -5.63
N THR A 150 8.83 -12.40 -4.78
CA THR A 150 9.90 -13.41 -4.85
C THR A 150 10.21 -13.90 -3.44
N ARG A 151 11.12 -14.88 -3.30
CA ARG A 151 11.64 -15.27 -1.98
C ARG A 151 12.25 -14.07 -1.22
N ALA A 152 13.01 -13.24 -1.94
CA ALA A 152 13.72 -12.12 -1.34
C ALA A 152 12.93 -10.79 -1.32
N ARG A 153 11.72 -10.74 -1.90
CA ARG A 153 10.92 -9.50 -1.96
C ARG A 153 9.42 -9.75 -1.82
N VAL A 154 8.77 -8.86 -1.07
CA VAL A 154 7.31 -8.67 -1.07
C VAL A 154 6.95 -7.31 -1.64
N ILE A 155 5.69 -7.10 -2.01
CA ILE A 155 5.16 -5.82 -2.49
C ILE A 155 4.11 -5.29 -1.54
N PHE A 156 4.27 -4.05 -1.08
CA PHE A 156 3.26 -3.33 -0.31
C PHE A 156 2.42 -2.44 -1.24
N ILE A 157 1.10 -2.58 -1.18
CA ILE A 157 0.12 -1.67 -1.78
C ILE A 157 -0.76 -1.12 -0.68
N GLY A 158 -0.81 0.20 -0.54
CA GLY A 158 -1.60 0.84 0.49
C GLY A 158 -1.80 2.31 0.26
N THR A 159 -2.38 2.99 1.24
CA THR A 159 -2.56 4.44 1.21
C THR A 159 -2.04 5.05 2.51
N LEU A 160 -1.87 6.36 2.49
CA LEU A 160 -1.52 7.16 3.65
C LEU A 160 -2.77 7.81 4.25
N GLU A 161 -3.09 7.42 5.48
CA GLU A 161 -4.05 8.11 6.34
C GLU A 161 -3.33 9.28 7.03
N ILE A 162 -3.96 10.46 7.04
CA ILE A 162 -3.34 11.71 7.51
C ILE A 162 -4.23 12.35 8.59
N GLY A 163 -3.60 12.86 9.65
CA GLY A 163 -4.31 13.69 10.65
C GLY A 163 -5.25 12.87 11.54
N ASP A 164 -6.50 13.29 11.66
CA ASP A 164 -7.55 12.69 12.49
C ASP A 164 -8.53 11.79 11.70
N GLU A 165 -8.19 11.47 10.45
CA GLU A 165 -8.93 10.50 9.65
C GLU A 165 -9.09 9.17 10.40
N SER A 166 -10.29 8.58 10.34
CA SER A 166 -10.63 7.35 11.05
C SER A 166 -10.56 6.10 10.17
N ALA A 167 -10.51 6.28 8.85
CA ALA A 167 -10.32 5.20 7.89
C ALA A 167 -9.62 5.70 6.63
N PRO A 168 -8.66 4.95 6.08
CA PRO A 168 -8.05 5.26 4.81
C PRO A 168 -9.07 5.12 3.67
N LEU A 169 -8.91 5.96 2.63
CA LEU A 169 -9.53 5.67 1.33
C LEU A 169 -8.92 4.39 0.75
N ARG A 170 -9.70 3.62 -0.01
CA ARG A 170 -9.13 2.48 -0.74
C ARG A 170 -8.05 3.00 -1.70
N TYR A 171 -6.94 2.27 -1.81
CA TYR A 171 -5.89 2.50 -2.81
C TYR A 171 -6.49 2.76 -4.21
N GLY A 172 -5.94 3.73 -4.94
CA GLY A 172 -6.39 4.14 -6.27
C GLY A 172 -7.57 5.13 -6.28
N ILE A 173 -8.15 5.48 -5.13
CA ILE A 173 -9.17 6.55 -5.03
C ILE A 173 -8.49 7.92 -4.96
N ASP A 174 -7.49 8.07 -4.09
CA ASP A 174 -6.68 9.28 -3.98
C ASP A 174 -5.22 8.97 -4.30
N ASN A 175 -4.88 9.14 -5.58
CA ASN A 175 -3.54 8.90 -6.11
C ASN A 175 -2.46 9.75 -5.44
N ALA A 176 -2.82 10.83 -4.74
CA ALA A 176 -1.86 11.64 -3.98
C ALA A 176 -1.39 10.90 -2.72
N ARG A 177 -2.15 9.93 -2.22
CA ARG A 177 -1.86 9.19 -0.98
C ARG A 177 -1.45 7.75 -1.22
N ASP A 178 -1.55 7.28 -2.46
CA ASP A 178 -1.19 5.94 -2.85
C ASP A 178 0.30 5.64 -2.59
N LEU A 179 0.52 4.56 -1.85
CA LEU A 179 1.81 4.01 -1.51
C LEU A 179 1.97 2.67 -2.23
N LEU A 180 3.03 2.56 -3.03
CA LEU A 180 3.52 1.31 -3.58
C LEU A 180 4.99 1.18 -3.21
N GLY A 181 5.37 0.03 -2.68
CA GLY A 181 6.75 -0.24 -2.30
C GLY A 181 7.08 -1.72 -2.32
N TYR A 182 8.36 -2.03 -2.13
CA TYR A 182 8.81 -3.39 -1.89
C TYR A 182 9.25 -3.57 -0.45
N GLY A 183 9.21 -4.80 0.05
CA GLY A 183 9.71 -5.18 1.37
C GLY A 183 10.76 -6.27 1.27
N GLU A 184 11.78 -6.17 2.11
CA GLU A 184 12.90 -7.12 2.20
C GLU A 184 13.17 -7.43 3.67
N GLN A 185 13.54 -8.67 3.97
CA GLN A 185 14.18 -8.99 5.24
C GLN A 185 15.65 -8.59 5.12
N ILE A 186 16.14 -7.76 6.03
CA ILE A 186 17.50 -7.22 5.99
C ILE A 186 18.40 -7.80 7.08
N GLU A 187 17.80 -8.36 8.14
CA GLU A 187 18.48 -9.06 9.22
C GLU A 187 17.47 -10.00 9.90
N ALA A 188 17.96 -10.93 10.73
CA ALA A 188 17.09 -11.77 11.54
C ALA A 188 16.10 -10.91 12.32
N ARG A 189 14.80 -11.14 12.08
CA ARG A 189 13.71 -10.40 12.71
C ARG A 189 13.70 -8.89 12.43
N ARG A 190 14.21 -8.46 11.27
CA ARG A 190 14.25 -7.06 10.87
C ARG A 190 13.95 -6.90 9.38
N TRP A 191 12.96 -6.08 9.07
CA TRP A 191 12.49 -5.84 7.72
C TRP A 191 12.60 -4.37 7.34
N ARG A 192 12.73 -4.13 6.05
CA ARG A 192 12.73 -2.82 5.43
C ARG A 192 11.69 -2.80 4.32
N PHE A 193 10.77 -1.84 4.39
CA PHE A 193 9.92 -1.49 3.26
C PHE A 193 10.43 -0.21 2.63
N VAL A 194 10.40 -0.15 1.30
CA VAL A 194 10.94 0.94 0.51
C VAL A 194 9.87 1.40 -0.45
N MET A 195 9.45 2.65 -0.31
CA MET A 195 8.48 3.30 -1.17
C MET A 195 9.20 4.35 -2.03
N PRO A 196 9.44 4.07 -3.33
CA PRO A 196 10.11 5.00 -4.21
C PRO A 196 9.18 6.13 -4.66
N TYR A 197 9.71 7.35 -4.67
CA TYR A 197 9.03 8.58 -5.05
C TYR A 197 7.62 8.68 -4.46
N PRO A 198 7.45 8.59 -3.13
CA PRO A 198 6.15 8.86 -2.52
C PRO A 198 5.71 10.27 -2.90
N ARG A 199 4.40 10.49 -2.96
CA ARG A 199 3.85 11.79 -3.37
C ARG A 199 4.12 12.91 -2.36
N PHE A 200 4.47 12.55 -1.13
CA PHE A 200 4.70 13.49 -0.04
C PHE A 200 6.17 13.52 0.39
N GLU A 201 6.72 14.73 0.42
CA GLU A 201 7.93 15.15 1.15
C GLU A 201 9.28 14.58 0.72
N SER A 202 9.37 13.36 0.19
CA SER A 202 10.65 12.68 -0.02
C SER A 202 10.77 12.07 -1.41
N LYS A 203 12.00 11.77 -1.82
CA LYS A 203 12.29 10.92 -2.97
C LYS A 203 12.17 9.44 -2.62
N LEU A 204 12.40 9.08 -1.35
CA LEU A 204 12.38 7.70 -0.89
C LEU A 204 11.93 7.64 0.57
N ASP A 205 10.89 6.87 0.85
CA ASP A 205 10.53 6.49 2.21
C ASP A 205 11.08 5.08 2.50
N VAL A 206 11.84 4.95 3.58
CA VAL A 206 12.37 3.69 4.10
C VAL A 206 11.71 3.41 5.45
N VAL A 207 10.87 2.39 5.52
CA VAL A 207 10.21 1.97 6.77
C VAL A 207 10.95 0.79 7.36
N GLU A 208 11.53 1.01 8.53
CA GLU A 208 12.09 -0.07 9.35
C GLU A 208 10.97 -0.73 10.15
N MET A 209 10.96 -2.07 10.21
CA MET A 209 9.98 -2.83 10.96
C MET A 209 10.64 -3.96 11.77
N VAL A 210 10.34 -4.03 13.07
CA VAL A 210 10.91 -4.99 14.03
C VAL A 210 9.81 -5.56 14.94
N PRO A 211 9.74 -6.88 15.20
CA PRO A 211 8.73 -7.47 16.08
C PRO A 211 8.80 -6.91 17.51
N THR A 212 7.66 -6.80 18.20
CA THR A 212 7.58 -6.33 19.60
C THR A 212 7.51 -7.44 20.65
N GLY A 213 7.31 -8.70 20.23
CA GLY A 213 7.31 -9.88 21.12
C GLY A 213 8.32 -10.91 20.64
N ILE A 214 8.99 -11.61 21.57
CA ILE A 214 10.05 -12.61 21.28
C ILE A 214 9.42 -13.92 20.80
#